data_AF-A0A2K0U1G1-F1
#
_entry.id   AF-A0A2K0U1G1-F1
#
_cell.length_a   1.000
_cell.length_b   1.000
_cell.length_c   1.000
_cell.angle_alpha   90.00
_cell.angle_beta   90.00
_cell.angle_gamma   90.00
#
_symmetry.space_group_name_H-M   'P 1'
#
loop_
_entity.id
_entity.type
_entity.pdbx_description
1 polymer ?
#
loop_
_entity_poly.entity_id
_entity_poly.type
_entity_poly.pdbx_seq_one_letter_code
_entity_poly.pdbx_strand_id
1 'polypeptide(L)'
;MASDSLDTVEAGPSADASGDEGSATEEAASLGETRSKLKRMATISTWNSVLLHVNETLLTGFARHHIGRMARSVASGLRVEVQTAWGSHIPSTVIFRLQIRNGDDISDFAIINLPIGQTKLPLTTDYLDALDESLMKDTFPDPRTDHFGVAHSRFRNQDLEYFKTIEPTAEIYSFIKHTTTAVARVTAVVEAHEFTIMYPSHFWDHIQRVPVSLQRVAKNIKSLFDSMNPEEQVSLQVTFPFSPNWEKDWHVFFTDERKVNAEILDIASLCNDHIEDLDYSKMLSIVFQARLFPFLGSEWILTTNDEEEYGMIATHIPTAYLMAVNLKSVRDFVPDIGTKVNVYLRDIAQHGYTLPKPIANRYETYSIANGIRTNLLRADHEADQQTGRYYEWDDPARDEPTTEIFLHIAAVDLVPYFPMSTNNDTLHQEARQVAAYLRKHIDEDHIAHLIRVITWLRPVLCVAPKTRYHEPYSGHRLALPPGISADVALFYVEVPRQRDWPRDLKKPPMKVDIPSMSPPIDLQSFLANAFENQEEVIRAEIRYSFDVELYKEEGPTLSLKGTLDSNHVADDWLKSMVQSSNLPETNHDD
;
A
#
# COMPACT_ATOMS: atom_id res chain seq x y z
N MET A 1 46.52 56.92 12.88
CA MET A 1 47.06 56.81 11.51
C MET A 1 45.95 56.25 10.65
N ALA A 2 45.21 56.94 9.79
CA ALA A 2 45.01 58.34 9.37
C ALA A 2 43.51 58.35 8.90
N SER A 3 42.60 59.24 9.34
CA SER A 3 42.32 60.61 8.84
C SER A 3 42.31 60.67 7.30
N ASP A 4 41.35 61.21 6.55
CA ASP A 4 40.44 62.35 6.70
C ASP A 4 39.52 62.37 5.44
N SER A 5 38.23 62.68 5.53
CA SER A 5 37.57 63.98 5.29
C SER A 5 37.11 64.29 3.86
N LEU A 6 35.87 64.79 3.80
CA LEU A 6 35.11 65.49 2.77
C LEU A 6 35.90 66.42 1.83
N ASP A 7 35.46 66.58 0.57
CA ASP A 7 34.82 67.84 0.12
C ASP A 7 34.25 67.81 -1.31
N THR A 8 33.16 68.58 -1.42
CA THR A 8 32.32 69.04 -2.54
C THR A 8 33.04 69.82 -3.66
N VAL A 9 32.42 69.90 -4.86
CA VAL A 9 31.97 71.14 -5.56
C VAL A 9 31.44 70.84 -6.98
N GLU A 10 30.30 71.50 -7.29
CA GLU A 10 29.62 71.99 -8.53
C GLU A 10 30.31 71.82 -9.93
N ALA A 11 29.66 71.81 -11.10
CA ALA A 11 28.46 72.47 -11.66
C ALA A 11 28.03 71.79 -13.00
N GLY A 12 26.76 71.94 -13.43
CA GLY A 12 26.13 71.40 -14.68
C GLY A 12 26.53 72.10 -16.00
N PRO A 13 25.69 72.21 -17.07
CA PRO A 13 24.36 71.62 -17.37
C PRO A 13 24.25 71.01 -18.81
N SER A 14 23.16 70.29 -19.13
CA SER A 14 22.41 70.46 -20.41
C SER A 14 21.22 69.51 -20.52
N ALA A 15 20.11 70.08 -20.98
CA ALA A 15 18.84 69.45 -21.33
C ALA A 15 18.98 68.40 -22.45
N ASP A 16 18.10 67.40 -22.47
CA ASP A 16 16.99 67.38 -23.43
C ASP A 16 16.07 66.15 -23.27
N ALA A 17 14.78 66.46 -23.25
CA ALA A 17 13.67 65.78 -23.92
C ALA A 17 13.38 64.27 -23.70
N SER A 18 12.11 64.06 -23.31
CA SER A 18 11.15 63.12 -23.89
C SER A 18 11.11 61.68 -23.38
N GLY A 19 9.89 61.24 -23.04
CA GLY A 19 9.53 59.83 -22.93
C GLY A 19 8.73 59.47 -21.67
N ASP A 20 7.55 60.09 -21.49
CA ASP A 20 6.55 59.64 -20.53
C ASP A 20 5.65 58.59 -21.20
N GLU A 21 6.07 57.33 -21.20
CA GLU A 21 5.22 56.15 -21.43
C GLU A 21 5.85 54.94 -20.71
N GLY A 22 5.27 54.51 -19.58
CA GLY A 22 5.65 53.24 -18.99
C GLY A 22 5.27 53.06 -17.52
N SER A 23 3.99 52.82 -17.22
CA SER A 23 3.61 52.32 -15.88
C SER A 23 2.36 51.43 -15.89
N ALA A 24 2.27 50.47 -16.82
CA ALA A 24 1.15 49.51 -16.84
C ALA A 24 1.58 48.03 -16.99
N THR A 25 2.88 47.73 -17.04
CA THR A 25 3.39 46.38 -17.35
C THR A 25 4.05 45.64 -16.18
N GLU A 26 4.33 46.32 -15.06
CA GLU A 26 4.93 45.68 -13.87
C GLU A 26 3.89 45.04 -12.92
N GLU A 27 2.66 45.54 -12.90
CA GLU A 27 1.62 45.01 -12.00
C GLU A 27 1.04 43.68 -12.52
N ALA A 28 0.97 43.49 -13.84
CA ALA A 28 0.52 42.24 -14.46
C ALA A 28 1.55 41.11 -14.38
N ALA A 29 2.85 41.43 -14.35
CA ALA A 29 3.92 40.43 -14.16
C ALA A 29 3.94 39.90 -12.72
N SER A 30 3.67 40.75 -11.71
CA SER A 30 3.57 40.30 -10.32
C SER A 30 2.33 39.42 -10.08
N LEU A 31 1.20 39.71 -10.73
CA LEU A 31 -0.03 38.90 -10.66
C LEU A 31 0.11 37.52 -11.32
N GLY A 32 0.92 37.41 -12.38
CA GLY A 32 1.25 36.14 -13.03
C GLY A 32 2.13 35.22 -12.17
N GLU A 33 3.12 35.79 -11.47
CA GLU A 33 4.01 35.05 -10.58
C GLU A 33 3.31 34.62 -9.28
N THR A 34 2.32 35.39 -8.83
CA THR A 34 1.50 35.07 -7.65
C THR A 34 0.49 33.95 -7.94
N ARG A 35 -0.05 33.86 -9.17
CA ARG A 35 -0.95 32.77 -9.60
C ARG A 35 -0.24 31.47 -9.96
N SER A 36 1.01 31.53 -10.44
CA SER A 36 1.83 30.35 -10.74
C SER A 36 2.31 29.61 -9.48
N LYS A 37 2.36 30.28 -8.32
CA LYS A 37 2.80 29.69 -7.05
C LYS A 37 1.70 28.93 -6.28
N LEU A 38 0.44 29.01 -6.71
CA LEU A 38 -0.75 28.56 -5.96
C LEU A 38 -1.41 27.27 -6.54
N LYS A 39 -0.62 26.38 -7.13
CA LYS A 39 -1.06 25.01 -7.44
C LYS A 39 -0.05 24.01 -6.91
N ARG A 40 0.21 24.04 -5.61
CA ARG A 40 0.93 22.93 -4.95
C ARG A 40 -0.05 21.77 -4.78
N MET A 41 -0.19 20.99 -5.84
CA MET A 41 -0.97 19.75 -5.86
C MET A 41 -0.46 18.80 -4.76
N ALA A 42 -1.37 18.00 -4.22
CA ALA A 42 -1.08 17.02 -3.18
C ALA A 42 0.15 16.17 -3.54
N THR A 43 1.16 16.23 -2.68
CA THR A 43 2.37 15.41 -2.75
C THR A 43 2.30 14.33 -1.69
N ILE A 44 2.46 13.08 -2.11
CA ILE A 44 2.50 11.91 -1.23
C ILE A 44 3.80 11.18 -1.52
N SER A 45 4.65 11.01 -0.50
CA SER A 45 5.92 10.29 -0.65
C SER A 45 5.69 8.80 -0.89
N THR A 46 6.72 8.12 -1.39
CA THR A 46 6.76 6.65 -1.33
C THR A 46 6.87 6.17 0.11
N TRP A 47 6.44 4.94 0.38
CA TRP A 47 6.69 4.28 1.66
C TRP A 47 8.18 4.01 1.85
N ASN A 48 8.74 4.52 2.95
CA ASN A 48 10.14 4.33 3.32
C ASN A 48 10.21 3.46 4.58
N SER A 49 11.04 2.41 4.57
CA SER A 49 11.26 1.62 5.79
C SER A 49 12.17 2.36 6.75
N VAL A 50 11.77 2.40 8.03
CA VAL A 50 12.42 3.19 9.08
C VAL A 50 12.47 2.42 10.40
N LEU A 51 13.36 2.82 11.28
CA LEU A 51 13.32 2.44 12.68
C LEU A 51 12.54 3.53 13.45
N LEU A 52 11.69 3.11 14.37
CA LEU A 52 10.84 4.01 15.16
C LEU A 52 11.20 3.90 16.64
N HIS A 53 11.51 5.03 17.25
CA HIS A 53 11.67 5.19 18.69
C HIS A 53 10.46 5.94 19.26
N VAL A 54 10.03 5.53 20.44
CA VAL A 54 8.98 6.19 21.23
C VAL A 54 9.59 6.55 22.56
N ASN A 55 9.57 7.84 22.91
CA ASN A 55 10.20 8.38 24.12
C ASN A 55 11.66 7.91 24.23
N GLU A 56 12.44 8.17 23.17
CA GLU A 56 13.87 7.82 23.02
C GLU A 56 14.16 6.31 23.03
N THR A 57 13.14 5.46 23.20
CA THR A 57 13.30 4.01 23.25
C THR A 57 12.95 3.40 21.90
N LEU A 58 13.90 2.68 21.29
CA LEU A 58 13.64 1.91 20.08
C LEU A 58 12.53 0.89 20.32
N LEU A 59 11.50 0.88 19.46
CA LEU A 59 10.40 -0.07 19.60
C LEU A 59 10.91 -1.52 19.62
N THR A 60 10.35 -2.33 20.50
CA THR A 60 10.74 -3.73 20.62
C THR A 60 10.28 -4.54 19.41
N GLY A 61 11.06 -5.55 19.02
CA GLY A 61 10.66 -6.54 18.02
C GLY A 61 11.32 -6.39 16.66
N PHE A 62 12.11 -5.33 16.44
CA PHE A 62 13.00 -5.28 15.27
C PHE A 62 14.04 -6.41 15.35
N ALA A 63 14.22 -7.13 14.26
CA ALA A 63 15.31 -8.10 14.15
C ALA A 63 16.65 -7.38 14.09
N ARG A 64 17.70 -8.05 14.60
CA ARG A 64 19.05 -7.49 14.65
C ARG A 64 19.57 -7.03 13.28
N HIS A 65 19.42 -7.86 12.25
CA HIS A 65 19.81 -7.49 10.89
C HIS A 65 18.94 -6.36 10.30
N HIS A 66 17.69 -6.24 10.75
CA HIS A 66 16.81 -5.14 10.35
C HIS A 66 17.29 -3.81 10.91
N ILE A 67 17.69 -3.78 12.19
CA ILE A 67 18.35 -2.62 12.80
C ILE A 67 19.67 -2.34 12.09
N GLY A 68 20.50 -3.36 11.88
CA GLY A 68 21.83 -3.23 11.29
C GLY A 68 21.82 -2.69 9.86
N ARG A 69 20.78 -3.02 9.08
CA ARG A 69 20.54 -2.46 7.74
C ARG A 69 19.70 -1.17 7.74
N MET A 70 19.50 -0.55 8.90
CA MET A 70 18.69 0.66 9.07
C MET A 70 17.30 0.52 8.43
N ALA A 71 16.58 -0.51 8.86
CA ALA A 71 15.24 -0.92 8.41
C ALA A 71 15.13 -1.44 6.96
N ARG A 72 16.24 -1.71 6.27
CA ARG A 72 16.24 -2.23 4.88
C ARG A 72 16.37 -3.75 4.75
N SER A 73 16.41 -4.48 5.87
CA SER A 73 16.44 -5.95 5.84
C SER A 73 15.04 -6.56 5.75
N VAL A 74 14.99 -7.78 5.26
CA VAL A 74 13.80 -8.61 5.07
C VAL A 74 13.63 -9.63 6.20
N ALA A 75 14.33 -9.44 7.32
CA ALA A 75 14.23 -10.28 8.50
C ALA A 75 12.82 -10.24 9.12
N SER A 76 12.40 -11.37 9.68
CA SER A 76 11.14 -11.51 10.41
C SER A 76 11.17 -10.68 11.69
N GLY A 77 10.05 -10.06 12.06
CA GLY A 77 9.99 -9.14 13.20
C GLY A 77 9.06 -7.96 12.96
N LEU A 78 9.24 -6.91 13.78
CA LEU A 78 8.64 -5.60 13.55
C LEU A 78 9.27 -4.97 12.31
N ARG A 79 8.43 -4.34 11.48
CA ARG A 79 8.83 -3.42 10.43
C ARG A 79 7.98 -2.17 10.54
N VAL A 80 8.59 -1.02 10.34
CA VAL A 80 7.87 0.25 10.27
C VAL A 80 8.15 0.88 8.93
N GLU A 81 7.08 1.28 8.24
CA GLU A 81 7.17 2.10 7.05
C GLU A 81 6.57 3.47 7.35
N VAL A 82 7.16 4.52 6.80
CA VAL A 82 6.67 5.90 6.91
C VAL A 82 6.33 6.44 5.54
N GLN A 83 5.25 7.21 5.46
CA GLN A 83 4.84 7.96 4.30
C GLN A 83 4.49 9.37 4.75
N THR A 84 4.97 10.38 4.02
CA THR A 84 4.62 11.77 4.24
C THR A 84 3.61 12.22 3.18
N ALA A 85 2.63 13.03 3.58
CA ALA A 85 1.61 13.57 2.69
C ALA A 85 1.36 15.05 3.02
N TRP A 86 1.35 15.91 2.00
CA TRP A 86 1.09 17.35 2.16
C TRP A 86 0.65 17.96 0.83
N GLY A 87 -0.04 19.10 0.86
CA GLY A 87 -0.40 19.88 -0.32
C GLY A 87 -1.74 20.59 -0.14
N SER A 88 -2.19 21.36 -1.12
CA SER A 88 -3.32 22.30 -0.99
C SER A 88 -4.63 21.70 -0.44
N HIS A 89 -4.84 20.39 -0.62
CA HIS A 89 -6.06 19.68 -0.21
C HIS A 89 -5.82 18.54 0.78
N ILE A 90 -4.57 18.33 1.21
CA ILE A 90 -4.22 17.26 2.16
C ILE A 90 -3.46 17.88 3.31
N PRO A 91 -3.91 17.70 4.57
CA PRO A 91 -3.15 18.18 5.72
C PRO A 91 -1.77 17.55 5.74
N SER A 92 -0.77 18.36 6.09
CA SER A 92 0.59 17.91 6.35
C SER A 92 0.55 16.79 7.39
N THR A 93 0.75 15.55 6.95
CA THR A 93 0.59 14.33 7.75
C THR A 93 1.79 13.42 7.55
N VAL A 94 2.26 12.83 8.65
CA VAL A 94 3.19 11.70 8.66
C VAL A 94 2.41 10.45 9.04
N ILE A 95 2.47 9.42 8.21
CA ILE A 95 1.75 8.16 8.41
C ILE A 95 2.77 7.07 8.66
N PHE A 96 2.66 6.39 9.81
CA PHE A 96 3.44 5.21 10.13
C PHE A 96 2.58 3.95 9.96
N ARG A 97 3.13 2.97 9.25
CA ARG A 97 2.55 1.65 9.12
C ARG A 97 3.43 0.66 9.89
N LEU A 98 2.88 0.13 10.98
CA LEU A 98 3.54 -0.85 11.82
C LEU A 98 3.11 -2.24 11.36
N GLN A 99 4.09 -3.04 10.98
CA GLN A 99 3.90 -4.34 10.36
C GLN A 99 4.61 -5.43 11.14
N ILE A 100 4.03 -6.62 11.13
CA ILE A 100 4.72 -7.85 11.53
C ILE A 100 5.09 -8.61 10.26
N ARG A 101 6.37 -8.98 10.16
CA ARG A 101 6.88 -9.85 9.12
C ARG A 101 7.14 -11.25 9.68
N ASN A 102 6.58 -12.27 9.03
CA ASN A 102 6.82 -13.67 9.33
C ASN A 102 7.27 -14.39 8.03
N GLY A 103 8.58 -14.47 7.79
CA GLY A 103 9.11 -14.96 6.53
C GLY A 103 8.81 -13.98 5.38
N ASP A 104 8.00 -14.42 4.42
CA ASP A 104 7.57 -13.57 3.29
C ASP A 104 6.19 -12.93 3.50
N ASP A 105 5.47 -13.33 4.55
CA ASP A 105 4.20 -12.71 4.92
C ASP A 105 4.44 -11.43 5.71
N ILE A 106 3.72 -10.38 5.31
CA ILE A 106 3.74 -9.07 5.97
C ILE A 106 2.30 -8.70 6.28
N SER A 107 2.03 -8.27 7.52
CA SER A 107 0.69 -7.86 7.93
C SER A 107 0.74 -6.59 8.76
N ASP A 108 -0.13 -5.63 8.43
CA ASP A 108 -0.26 -4.35 9.13
C ASP A 108 -1.07 -4.57 10.41
N PHE A 109 -0.51 -4.25 11.57
CA PHE A 109 -1.22 -4.40 12.85
C PHE A 109 -1.59 -3.06 13.49
N ALA A 110 -0.91 -1.98 13.12
CA ALA A 110 -1.26 -0.64 13.53
C ALA A 110 -0.87 0.38 12.44
N ILE A 111 -1.69 1.41 12.29
CA ILE A 111 -1.39 2.57 11.44
C ILE A 111 -1.52 3.81 12.32
N ILE A 112 -0.42 4.56 12.46
CA ILE A 112 -0.36 5.79 13.25
C ILE A 112 -0.40 6.95 12.27
N ASN A 113 -1.39 7.82 12.41
CA ASN A 113 -1.50 9.05 11.64
C ASN A 113 -1.14 10.23 12.54
N LEU A 114 -0.12 10.97 12.13
CA LEU A 114 0.39 12.14 12.82
C LEU A 114 0.13 13.39 11.96
N PRO A 115 -0.96 14.13 12.21
CA PRO A 115 -1.29 15.36 11.48
C PRO A 115 -0.38 16.50 11.94
N ILE A 116 0.83 16.56 11.37
CA ILE A 116 1.85 17.56 11.68
C ILE A 116 1.34 19.01 11.58
N GLY A 117 0.35 19.29 10.73
CA GLY A 117 -0.30 20.60 10.66
C GLY A 117 -0.92 21.08 11.99
N GLN A 118 -1.25 20.18 12.91
CA GLN A 118 -1.83 20.51 14.22
C GLN A 118 -0.82 20.58 15.35
N THR A 119 0.35 19.98 15.13
CA THR A 119 1.36 19.88 16.17
C THR A 119 1.88 21.26 16.54
N LYS A 120 2.02 21.50 17.85
CA LYS A 120 2.50 22.78 18.37
C LYS A 120 3.89 23.12 17.84
N LEU A 121 4.78 22.13 17.74
CA LEU A 121 6.17 22.27 17.34
C LEU A 121 6.46 21.64 15.97
N PRO A 122 7.36 22.23 15.16
CA PRO A 122 7.82 21.59 13.93
C PRO A 122 8.57 20.30 14.24
N LEU A 123 8.69 19.44 13.23
CA LEU A 123 9.64 18.35 13.31
C LEU A 123 11.06 18.91 13.44
N THR A 124 11.89 18.25 14.22
CA THR A 124 13.32 18.53 14.27
C THR A 124 14.09 17.43 13.56
N THR A 125 15.27 17.77 13.03
CA THR A 125 16.14 16.82 12.37
C THR A 125 17.54 16.89 12.98
N ASP A 126 18.09 15.73 13.28
CA ASP A 126 19.47 15.55 13.72
C ASP A 126 20.19 14.56 12.82
N TYR A 127 21.52 14.67 12.79
CA TYR A 127 22.39 13.76 12.07
C TYR A 127 23.31 13.05 13.06
N LEU A 128 23.23 11.72 13.09
CA LEU A 128 24.08 10.89 13.92
C LEU A 128 25.22 10.33 13.06
N ASP A 129 26.45 10.52 13.52
CA ASP A 129 27.62 9.92 12.88
C ASP A 129 27.63 8.42 13.20
N ALA A 130 27.54 7.57 12.17
CA ALA A 130 27.57 6.12 12.35
C ALA A 130 28.96 5.61 12.79
N LEU A 131 29.98 6.45 12.73
CA LEU A 131 31.32 6.17 13.25
C LEU A 131 31.43 6.39 14.78
N ASP A 132 30.49 7.13 15.39
CA ASP A 132 30.45 7.30 16.85
C ASP A 132 29.84 6.05 17.50
N GLU A 133 30.72 5.14 17.92
CA GLU A 133 30.31 3.86 18.51
C GLU A 133 29.50 4.04 19.81
N SER A 134 29.82 5.06 20.62
CA SER A 134 29.12 5.30 21.88
C SER A 134 27.68 5.73 21.60
N LEU A 135 27.51 6.67 20.67
CA LEU A 135 26.21 7.16 20.25
C LEU A 135 25.36 6.06 19.59
N MET A 136 25.97 5.24 18.73
CA MET A 136 25.27 4.13 18.06
C MET A 136 24.82 3.05 19.04
N LYS A 137 25.65 2.71 20.05
CA LYS A 137 25.27 1.73 21.08
C LYS A 137 24.12 2.21 21.96
N ASP A 138 24.11 3.50 22.29
CA ASP A 138 23.07 4.12 23.08
C ASP A 138 21.74 4.21 22.31
N THR A 139 21.80 4.67 21.06
CA THR A 139 20.62 4.86 20.20
C THR A 139 20.02 3.55 19.69
N PHE A 140 20.88 2.54 19.44
CA PHE A 140 20.50 1.24 18.88
C PHE A 140 21.03 0.12 19.77
N PRO A 141 20.37 -0.16 20.91
CA PRO A 141 20.80 -1.23 21.79
C PRO A 141 20.66 -2.59 21.10
N ASP A 142 21.62 -3.49 21.35
CA ASP A 142 21.55 -4.85 20.80
C ASP A 142 20.31 -5.56 21.34
N PRO A 143 19.41 -6.09 20.49
CA PRO A 143 18.28 -6.85 20.97
C PRO A 143 18.81 -8.04 21.79
N ARG A 144 18.49 -8.07 23.09
CA ARG A 144 19.01 -9.06 24.07
C ARG A 144 18.86 -10.52 23.63
N THR A 145 17.95 -10.77 22.69
CA THR A 145 17.64 -12.07 22.13
C THR A 145 16.95 -11.89 20.78
N ASP A 146 17.51 -12.48 19.72
CA ASP A 146 16.79 -12.64 18.45
C ASP A 146 15.76 -13.77 18.61
N HIS A 147 14.67 -13.45 19.32
CA HIS A 147 13.60 -14.40 19.68
C HIS A 147 12.75 -14.86 18.49
N PHE A 148 13.01 -14.32 17.29
CA PHE A 148 12.20 -14.61 16.11
C PHE A 148 12.77 -15.84 15.43
N GLY A 149 12.31 -17.00 15.90
CA GLY A 149 12.66 -18.29 15.38
C GLY A 149 12.48 -18.34 13.86
N VAL A 150 13.55 -18.75 13.17
CA VAL A 150 13.62 -19.73 12.06
C VAL A 150 12.63 -19.62 10.89
N ALA A 151 11.70 -18.65 10.83
CA ALA A 151 10.89 -18.41 9.65
C ALA A 151 11.81 -17.87 8.57
N HIS A 152 12.26 -18.78 7.70
CA HIS A 152 13.17 -18.48 6.61
C HIS A 152 12.40 -17.65 5.59
N SER A 153 12.59 -16.33 5.58
CA SER A 153 12.32 -15.59 4.35
C SER A 153 13.21 -16.16 3.26
N ARG A 154 12.67 -16.34 2.05
CA ARG A 154 13.47 -16.73 0.87
C ARG A 154 14.63 -15.76 0.59
N PHE A 155 14.53 -14.54 1.11
CA PHE A 155 15.53 -13.49 0.96
C PHE A 155 16.55 -13.44 2.11
N ARG A 156 16.43 -14.32 3.13
CA ARG A 156 17.34 -14.35 4.29
C ARG A 156 18.81 -14.45 3.86
N ASN A 157 19.10 -15.25 2.84
CA ASN A 157 20.46 -15.40 2.33
C ASN A 157 21.03 -14.09 1.77
N GLN A 158 20.19 -13.21 1.20
CA GLN A 158 20.64 -11.90 0.71
C GLN A 158 21.05 -10.98 1.88
N ASP A 159 20.31 -11.00 2.99
CA ASP A 159 20.67 -10.26 4.21
C ASP A 159 21.95 -10.82 4.86
N LEU A 160 22.10 -12.15 4.89
CA LEU A 160 23.31 -12.78 5.42
C LEU A 160 24.54 -12.50 4.56
N GLU A 161 24.39 -12.57 3.23
CA GLU A 161 25.46 -12.22 2.29
C GLU A 161 25.88 -10.76 2.40
N TYR A 162 24.93 -9.85 2.67
CA TYR A 162 25.23 -8.44 2.88
C TYR A 162 26.20 -8.22 4.04
N PHE A 163 26.12 -9.03 5.09
CA PHE A 163 26.97 -8.95 6.29
C PHE A 163 28.06 -10.01 6.37
N LYS A 164 28.39 -10.70 5.28
CA LYS A 164 29.36 -11.82 5.30
C LYS A 164 30.76 -11.44 5.79
N THR A 165 31.12 -10.16 5.71
CA THR A 165 32.41 -9.63 6.16
C THR A 165 32.41 -9.21 7.63
N ILE A 166 31.25 -9.23 8.29
CA ILE A 166 31.08 -8.90 9.70
C ILE A 166 30.90 -10.21 10.47
N GLU A 167 31.61 -10.36 11.58
CA GLU A 167 31.43 -11.51 12.44
C GLU A 167 29.97 -11.56 12.96
N PRO A 168 29.29 -12.71 12.94
CA PRO A 168 27.91 -12.82 13.43
C PRO A 168 27.72 -12.36 14.89
N THR A 169 28.80 -12.41 15.69
CA THR A 169 28.84 -11.99 17.09
C THR A 169 29.21 -10.52 17.28
N ALA A 170 29.59 -9.80 16.24
CA ALA A 170 29.89 -8.36 16.32
C ALA A 170 28.67 -7.61 16.88
N GLU A 171 28.87 -6.48 17.55
CA GLU A 171 27.77 -5.68 18.08
C GLU A 171 27.02 -4.93 16.96
N ILE A 172 25.77 -4.56 17.22
CA ILE A 172 24.88 -3.95 16.22
C ILE A 172 25.45 -2.69 15.53
N TYR A 173 26.22 -1.84 16.23
CA TYR A 173 26.83 -0.65 15.64
C TYR A 173 27.78 -0.99 14.48
N SER A 174 28.43 -2.16 14.51
CA SER A 174 29.31 -2.63 13.43
C SER A 174 28.52 -2.88 12.14
N PHE A 175 27.30 -3.39 12.26
CA PHE A 175 26.39 -3.59 11.12
C PHE A 175 25.88 -2.25 10.57
N ILE A 176 25.55 -1.30 11.46
CA ILE A 176 25.09 0.04 11.05
C ILE A 176 26.20 0.79 10.30
N LYS A 177 27.42 0.80 10.84
CA LYS A 177 28.61 1.40 10.23
C LYS A 177 28.95 0.80 8.87
N HIS A 178 28.66 -0.48 8.67
CA HIS A 178 28.80 -1.12 7.36
C HIS A 178 27.75 -0.63 6.35
N THR A 179 26.56 -0.25 6.84
CA THR A 179 25.43 0.15 6.00
C THR A 179 25.47 1.63 5.61
N THR A 180 25.85 2.51 6.53
CA THR A 180 25.82 3.96 6.31
C THR A 180 26.90 4.67 7.12
N THR A 181 27.32 5.85 6.64
CA THR A 181 28.22 6.75 7.38
C THR A 181 27.47 7.73 8.28
N ALA A 182 26.21 8.01 7.97
CA ALA A 182 25.36 8.90 8.76
C ALA A 182 23.93 8.38 8.84
N VAL A 183 23.27 8.66 9.95
CA VAL A 183 21.87 8.35 10.21
C VAL A 183 21.12 9.66 10.37
N ALA A 184 20.06 9.84 9.59
CA ALA A 184 19.13 10.94 9.80
C ALA A 184 18.14 10.52 10.90
N ARG A 185 17.90 11.42 11.86
CA ARG A 185 16.90 11.27 12.92
C ARG A 185 15.90 12.41 12.82
N VAL A 186 14.66 12.09 12.51
CA VAL A 186 13.56 13.06 12.51
C VAL A 186 12.72 12.86 13.76
N THR A 187 12.53 13.92 14.55
CA THR A 187 11.81 13.86 15.82
C THR A 187 10.54 14.69 15.78
N ALA A 188 9.43 14.08 16.15
CA ALA A 188 8.18 14.75 16.47
C ALA A 188 7.97 14.73 17.98
N VAL A 189 7.63 15.88 18.57
CA VAL A 189 7.20 15.96 19.98
C VAL A 189 5.76 16.43 19.98
N VAL A 190 4.86 15.57 20.44
CA VAL A 190 3.42 15.74 20.34
C VAL A 190 2.70 15.25 21.59
N GLU A 191 1.50 15.75 21.85
CA GLU A 191 0.65 15.17 22.90
C GLU A 191 -0.02 13.89 22.37
N ALA A 192 -0.25 12.90 23.23
CA ALA A 192 -0.73 11.59 22.78
C ALA A 192 -2.08 11.63 22.04
N HIS A 193 -2.93 12.62 22.36
CA HIS A 193 -4.20 12.84 21.66
C HIS A 193 -4.06 13.52 20.29
N GLU A 194 -2.90 14.10 19.96
CA GLU A 194 -2.66 14.78 18.69
C GLU A 194 -2.38 13.79 17.54
N PHE A 195 -2.17 12.50 17.83
CA PHE A 195 -2.07 11.46 16.82
C PHE A 195 -3.12 10.37 17.02
N THR A 196 -3.40 9.65 15.94
CA THR A 196 -4.43 8.61 15.94
C THR A 196 -3.85 7.28 15.55
N ILE A 197 -4.36 6.22 16.16
CA ILE A 197 -3.91 4.85 15.91
C ILE A 197 -5.10 4.03 15.47
N MET A 198 -5.03 3.52 14.24
CA MET A 198 -5.96 2.54 13.73
C MET A 198 -5.36 1.15 13.90
N TYR A 199 -6.12 0.24 14.51
CA TYR A 199 -5.79 -1.18 14.64
C TYR A 199 -6.62 -1.98 13.63
N PRO A 200 -6.06 -2.42 12.49
CA PRO A 200 -6.83 -3.13 11.48
C PRO A 200 -7.42 -4.44 12.03
N SER A 201 -8.75 -4.56 12.04
CA SER A 201 -9.45 -5.73 12.61
C SER A 201 -8.96 -7.04 12.00
N HIS A 202 -8.71 -7.07 10.70
CA HIS A 202 -8.22 -8.25 9.99
C HIS A 202 -6.96 -8.86 10.61
N PHE A 203 -6.03 -8.07 11.15
CA PHE A 203 -4.85 -8.58 11.83
C PHE A 203 -5.20 -9.10 13.23
N TRP A 204 -5.96 -8.31 14.00
CA TRP A 204 -6.27 -8.60 15.39
C TRP A 204 -7.22 -9.78 15.57
N ASP A 205 -8.18 -9.95 14.66
CA ASP A 205 -9.08 -11.11 14.62
C ASP A 205 -8.31 -12.42 14.32
N HIS A 206 -7.18 -12.29 13.63
CA HIS A 206 -6.33 -13.41 13.21
C HIS A 206 -5.00 -13.49 13.96
N ILE A 207 -4.79 -12.70 15.01
CA ILE A 207 -3.50 -12.61 15.70
C ILE A 207 -3.03 -13.96 16.24
N GLN A 208 -3.96 -14.87 16.57
CA GLN A 208 -3.64 -16.21 17.04
C GLN A 208 -2.88 -17.07 16.01
N ARG A 209 -2.99 -16.74 14.71
CA ARG A 209 -2.27 -17.40 13.59
C ARG A 209 -0.83 -16.91 13.43
N VAL A 210 -0.47 -15.80 14.07
CA VAL A 210 0.88 -15.25 14.06
C VAL A 210 1.73 -15.99 15.12
N PRO A 211 3.03 -16.26 14.91
CA PRO A 211 3.89 -16.86 15.94
C PRO A 211 3.82 -16.12 17.29
N VAL A 212 3.79 -16.85 18.41
CA VAL A 212 3.59 -16.29 19.76
C VAL A 212 4.57 -15.15 20.10
N SER A 213 5.82 -15.25 19.64
CA SER A 213 6.82 -14.18 19.82
C SER A 213 6.43 -12.88 19.10
N LEU A 214 5.95 -12.98 17.87
CA LEU A 214 5.47 -11.85 17.07
C LEU A 214 4.12 -11.31 17.57
N GLN A 215 3.23 -12.18 18.06
CA GLN A 215 2.01 -11.74 18.76
C GLN A 215 2.37 -10.86 19.96
N ARG A 216 3.38 -11.28 20.75
CA ARG A 216 3.84 -10.52 21.92
C ARG A 216 4.36 -9.15 21.52
N VAL A 217 5.11 -9.04 20.42
CA VAL A 217 5.55 -7.75 19.88
C VAL A 217 4.36 -6.85 19.59
N ALA A 218 3.41 -7.30 18.77
CA ALA A 218 2.24 -6.50 18.40
C ALA A 218 1.41 -6.09 19.63
N LYS A 219 1.17 -7.03 20.56
CA LYS A 219 0.44 -6.77 21.82
C LYS A 219 1.15 -5.79 22.73
N ASN A 220 2.48 -5.90 22.88
CA ASN A 220 3.27 -4.98 23.69
C ASN A 220 3.24 -3.56 23.12
N ILE A 221 3.38 -3.42 21.80
CA ILE A 221 3.33 -2.12 21.13
C ILE A 221 1.92 -1.51 21.23
N LYS A 222 0.87 -2.31 21.00
CA LYS A 222 -0.51 -1.86 21.23
C LYS A 222 -0.72 -1.41 22.68
N SER A 223 -0.25 -2.19 23.65
CA SER A 223 -0.35 -1.84 25.07
C SER A 223 0.42 -0.57 25.41
N LEU A 224 1.59 -0.35 24.80
CA LEU A 224 2.38 0.88 24.98
C LEU A 224 1.54 2.09 24.60
N PHE A 225 0.98 2.09 23.38
CA PHE A 225 0.17 3.21 22.89
C PHE A 225 -1.17 3.36 23.62
N ASP A 226 -1.88 2.26 23.88
CA ASP A 226 -3.17 2.29 24.58
C ASP A 226 -3.04 2.77 26.04
N SER A 227 -1.85 2.69 26.62
CA SER A 227 -1.57 3.12 27.99
C SER A 227 -1.17 4.58 28.12
N MET A 228 -0.89 5.27 27.01
CA MET A 228 -0.48 6.67 27.03
C MET A 228 -1.62 7.55 27.55
N ASN A 229 -1.29 8.49 28.44
CA ASN A 229 -2.27 9.49 28.84
C ASN A 229 -2.49 10.46 27.66
N PRO A 230 -3.73 10.82 27.29
CA PRO A 230 -4.01 11.77 26.21
C PRO A 230 -3.20 13.07 26.27
N GLU A 231 -2.90 13.57 27.47
CA GLU A 231 -2.13 14.82 27.70
C GLU A 231 -0.61 14.58 27.84
N GLU A 232 -0.15 13.33 27.77
CA GLU A 232 1.27 12.98 27.85
C GLU A 232 2.00 13.48 26.60
N GLN A 233 3.14 14.13 26.79
CA GLN A 233 4.04 14.43 25.69
C GLN A 233 4.79 13.16 25.28
N VAL A 234 4.66 12.82 24.00
CA VAL A 234 5.26 11.67 23.35
C VAL A 234 6.27 12.15 22.32
N SER A 235 7.49 11.62 22.38
CA SER A 235 8.50 11.81 21.35
C SER A 235 8.49 10.63 20.38
N LEU A 236 8.12 10.88 19.12
CA LEU A 236 8.20 9.90 18.03
C LEU A 236 9.43 10.22 17.19
N GLN A 237 10.43 9.35 17.21
CA GLN A 237 11.68 9.56 16.46
C GLN A 237 11.83 8.51 15.38
N VAL A 238 12.12 8.98 14.17
CA VAL A 238 12.27 8.16 12.98
C VAL A 238 13.73 8.17 12.58
N THR A 239 14.35 7.00 12.48
CA THR A 239 15.75 6.88 12.06
C THR A 239 15.90 6.05 10.80
N PHE A 240 16.70 6.54 9.86
CA PHE A 240 16.96 5.92 8.56
C PHE A 240 18.33 6.34 8.03
N PRO A 241 18.93 5.58 7.09
CA PRO A 241 20.26 5.91 6.61
C PRO A 241 20.19 7.19 5.77
N PHE A 242 21.14 8.09 5.97
CA PHE A 242 21.22 9.33 5.21
C PHE A 242 21.30 9.03 3.70
N SER A 243 20.44 9.68 2.93
CA SER A 243 20.51 9.67 1.47
C SER A 243 20.37 11.08 0.93
N PRO A 244 21.18 11.51 -0.06
CA PRO A 244 21.00 12.81 -0.67
C PRO A 244 19.54 13.03 -1.11
N ASN A 245 19.00 14.21 -0.84
CA ASN A 245 17.63 14.62 -1.16
C ASN A 245 16.49 14.03 -0.31
N TRP A 246 16.77 13.28 0.76
CA TRP A 246 15.69 12.79 1.64
C TRP A 246 14.83 13.94 2.18
N GLU A 247 15.43 15.09 2.47
CA GLU A 247 14.75 16.28 2.97
C GLU A 247 13.67 16.81 2.02
N LYS A 248 13.74 16.51 0.71
CA LYS A 248 12.69 16.93 -0.24
C LYS A 248 11.32 16.39 0.15
N ASP A 249 11.27 15.18 0.72
CA ASP A 249 10.02 14.55 1.14
C ASP A 249 9.56 14.98 2.55
N TRP A 250 10.39 15.78 3.24
CA TRP A 250 10.18 16.16 4.64
C TRP A 250 10.20 17.67 4.91
N HIS A 251 10.67 18.47 3.96
CA HIS A 251 10.97 19.90 4.18
C HIS A 251 9.79 20.70 4.72
N VAL A 252 8.57 20.38 4.29
CA VAL A 252 7.34 21.07 4.73
C VAL A 252 7.12 20.90 6.23
N PHE A 253 7.57 19.80 6.84
CA PHE A 253 7.33 19.51 8.26
C PHE A 253 8.34 20.17 9.21
N PHE A 254 9.44 20.70 8.69
CA PHE A 254 10.49 21.35 9.50
C PHE A 254 10.25 22.84 9.72
N THR A 255 9.23 23.43 9.08
CA THR A 255 8.92 24.85 9.19
C THR A 255 7.49 25.06 9.70
N ASP A 256 7.14 26.30 10.06
CA ASP A 256 5.74 26.64 10.40
C ASP A 256 4.83 26.70 9.17
N GLU A 257 5.38 26.62 7.94
CA GLU A 257 4.60 26.46 6.71
C GLU A 257 3.76 25.17 6.74
N ARG A 258 4.12 24.18 7.59
CA ARG A 258 3.34 22.96 7.81
C ARG A 258 1.89 23.21 8.23
N LYS A 259 1.63 24.32 8.93
CA LYS A 259 0.32 24.75 9.39
C LYS A 259 -0.47 25.49 8.30
N VAL A 260 0.22 25.99 7.28
CA VAL A 260 -0.35 26.83 6.23
C VAL A 260 -0.84 25.94 5.10
N ASN A 261 -2.07 25.48 5.23
CA ASN A 261 -2.85 25.04 4.08
C ASN A 261 -3.91 26.10 3.77
N ALA A 262 -3.44 27.27 3.36
CA ALA A 262 -4.26 28.44 3.05
C ALA A 262 -5.18 28.27 1.83
N GLU A 263 -5.35 27.06 1.29
CA GLU A 263 -6.35 26.73 0.27
C GLU A 263 -7.41 25.74 0.76
N ILE A 264 -7.21 25.13 1.94
CA ILE A 264 -8.28 24.51 2.72
C ILE A 264 -9.08 25.65 3.43
N LEU A 265 -9.42 26.70 2.67
CA LEU A 265 -10.00 27.95 3.16
C LEU A 265 -11.47 27.82 3.56
N ASP A 266 -12.09 26.66 3.34
CA ASP A 266 -13.44 26.39 3.83
C ASP A 266 -13.48 25.39 5.00
N ILE A 267 -12.33 24.98 5.54
CA ILE A 267 -12.29 24.23 6.81
C ILE A 267 -12.19 25.17 8.03
N ALA A 268 -11.61 26.36 7.86
CA ALA A 268 -11.70 27.40 8.89
C ALA A 268 -13.16 27.75 9.20
N SER A 269 -14.04 27.77 8.19
CA SER A 269 -15.49 27.98 8.38
C SER A 269 -16.18 26.81 9.11
N LEU A 270 -15.68 25.57 8.94
CA LEU A 270 -16.15 24.38 9.65
C LEU A 270 -15.64 24.27 11.10
N CYS A 271 -14.57 25.00 11.45
CA CYS A 271 -13.87 24.91 12.73
C CYS A 271 -13.80 26.24 13.48
N ASN A 272 -14.78 27.14 13.32
CA ASN A 272 -14.83 28.45 13.99
C ASN A 272 -13.49 29.23 13.91
N ASP A 273 -12.81 29.17 12.76
CA ASP A 273 -11.51 29.79 12.49
C ASP A 273 -10.32 29.24 13.30
N HIS A 274 -10.45 28.07 13.93
CA HIS A 274 -9.39 27.42 14.71
C HIS A 274 -9.05 26.03 14.13
N ILE A 275 -7.95 25.95 13.37
CA ILE A 275 -7.45 24.70 12.78
C ILE A 275 -7.08 23.62 13.83
N GLU A 276 -6.87 24.06 15.08
CA GLU A 276 -6.59 23.23 16.25
C GLU A 276 -7.84 22.45 16.70
N ASP A 277 -9.05 22.92 16.35
CA ASP A 277 -10.33 22.26 16.68
C ASP A 277 -10.72 21.16 15.67
N LEU A 278 -9.95 21.00 14.60
CA LEU A 278 -10.24 20.07 13.51
C LEU A 278 -9.81 18.64 13.86
N ASP A 279 -10.74 17.69 13.95
CA ASP A 279 -10.40 16.31 14.28
C ASP A 279 -9.89 15.52 13.04
N TYR A 280 -8.59 15.57 12.72
CA TYR A 280 -8.02 14.87 11.55
C TYR A 280 -8.08 13.34 11.63
N SER A 281 -8.33 12.73 12.80
CA SER A 281 -8.66 11.29 12.89
C SER A 281 -9.78 10.92 11.94
N LYS A 282 -10.74 11.85 11.77
CA LYS A 282 -11.90 11.68 10.90
C LYS A 282 -11.57 11.96 9.43
N MET A 283 -10.52 12.73 9.12
CA MET A 283 -10.16 13.12 7.74
C MET A 283 -9.24 12.11 7.02
N LEU A 284 -8.34 11.41 7.71
CA LEU A 284 -7.29 10.60 7.05
C LEU A 284 -7.72 9.17 6.70
N SER A 285 -8.85 8.72 7.24
CA SER A 285 -9.57 7.54 6.78
C SER A 285 -11.03 7.90 6.58
N ILE A 286 -11.32 8.83 5.66
CA ILE A 286 -12.71 9.12 5.34
C ILE A 286 -13.27 7.88 4.67
N VAL A 287 -14.00 7.15 5.48
CA VAL A 287 -14.83 6.07 5.04
C VAL A 287 -16.10 6.72 4.52
N PHE A 288 -16.22 6.74 3.21
CA PHE A 288 -17.39 7.21 2.51
C PHE A 288 -18.50 6.17 2.64
N GLN A 289 -19.69 6.61 3.04
CA GLN A 289 -20.90 5.82 2.81
C GLN A 289 -21.16 5.81 1.32
N ALA A 290 -21.08 4.62 0.73
CA ALA A 290 -21.22 4.43 -0.69
C ALA A 290 -22.29 3.40 -1.02
N ARG A 291 -22.78 3.46 -2.26
CA ARG A 291 -23.57 2.41 -2.89
C ARG A 291 -23.03 2.11 -4.27
N LEU A 292 -23.10 0.85 -4.67
CA LEU A 292 -22.61 0.38 -5.96
C LEU A 292 -23.74 -0.15 -6.82
N PHE A 293 -23.68 0.20 -8.10
CA PHE A 293 -24.60 -0.25 -9.14
C PHE A 293 -23.79 -0.84 -10.28
N PRO A 294 -24.18 -2.00 -10.84
CA PRO A 294 -23.58 -2.48 -12.07
C PRO A 294 -23.61 -1.38 -13.13
N PHE A 295 -22.46 -1.10 -13.72
CA PHE A 295 -22.41 -0.15 -14.82
C PHE A 295 -22.97 -0.83 -16.07
N LEU A 296 -24.03 -0.27 -16.65
CA LEU A 296 -24.72 -0.87 -17.80
C LEU A 296 -23.76 -1.10 -18.98
N GLY A 297 -23.77 -2.29 -19.55
CA GLY A 297 -22.90 -2.65 -20.67
C GLY A 297 -21.45 -2.96 -20.28
N SER A 298 -21.11 -2.88 -18.98
CA SER A 298 -19.78 -3.25 -18.49
C SER A 298 -19.62 -4.76 -18.26
N GLU A 299 -20.65 -5.57 -18.54
CA GLU A 299 -20.54 -7.01 -18.39
C GLU A 299 -19.38 -7.56 -19.22
N TRP A 300 -18.67 -8.54 -18.67
CA TRP A 300 -17.71 -9.29 -19.46
C TRP A 300 -18.46 -10.16 -20.47
N ILE A 301 -18.67 -9.61 -21.67
CA ILE A 301 -19.40 -10.26 -22.76
C ILE A 301 -18.48 -11.21 -23.51
N LEU A 302 -19.01 -12.39 -23.83
CA LEU A 302 -18.29 -13.43 -24.55
C LEU A 302 -17.85 -12.96 -25.94
N THR A 303 -16.55 -13.02 -26.20
CA THR A 303 -15.95 -12.89 -27.53
C THR A 303 -15.42 -14.24 -28.03
N THR A 304 -15.23 -14.38 -29.34
CA THR A 304 -14.70 -15.62 -29.94
C THR A 304 -13.28 -15.95 -29.47
N ASN A 305 -12.56 -14.97 -28.95
CA ASN A 305 -11.15 -15.09 -28.61
C ASN A 305 -10.92 -15.17 -27.09
N ASP A 306 -11.97 -15.17 -26.25
CA ASP A 306 -11.77 -15.11 -24.79
C ASP A 306 -11.01 -16.32 -24.24
N GLU A 307 -11.27 -17.52 -24.77
CA GLU A 307 -10.53 -18.73 -24.35
C GLU A 307 -9.04 -18.65 -24.74
N GLU A 308 -8.70 -17.96 -25.83
CA GLU A 308 -7.31 -17.75 -26.27
C GLU A 308 -6.65 -16.60 -25.49
N GLU A 309 -7.35 -15.48 -25.31
CA GLU A 309 -6.81 -14.29 -24.66
C GLU A 309 -6.72 -14.44 -23.14
N TYR A 310 -7.76 -14.96 -22.51
CA TYR A 310 -7.87 -15.05 -21.05
C TYR A 310 -7.74 -16.48 -20.54
N GLY A 311 -7.73 -17.50 -21.41
CA GLY A 311 -7.70 -18.91 -20.98
C GLY A 311 -9.04 -19.41 -20.44
N MET A 312 -10.10 -18.60 -20.53
CA MET A 312 -11.44 -18.91 -20.02
C MET A 312 -12.51 -18.15 -20.81
N ILE A 313 -13.74 -18.66 -20.79
CA ILE A 313 -14.90 -17.97 -21.37
C ILE A 313 -15.34 -16.81 -20.47
N ALA A 314 -15.86 -15.73 -21.05
CA ALA A 314 -16.41 -14.63 -20.28
C ALA A 314 -17.58 -15.07 -19.37
N THR A 315 -17.74 -14.35 -18.26
CA THR A 315 -18.65 -14.75 -17.17
C THR A 315 -19.95 -13.97 -17.12
N HIS A 316 -20.12 -12.96 -17.99
CA HIS A 316 -21.24 -12.01 -17.95
C HIS A 316 -21.36 -11.21 -16.64
N ILE A 317 -20.32 -11.21 -15.81
CA ILE A 317 -20.27 -10.43 -14.57
C ILE A 317 -19.88 -8.98 -14.92
N PRO A 318 -20.46 -7.95 -14.26
CA PRO A 318 -20.05 -6.57 -14.44
C PRO A 318 -18.56 -6.36 -14.16
N THR A 319 -17.87 -5.67 -15.06
CA THR A 319 -16.45 -5.32 -14.93
C THR A 319 -16.23 -3.90 -14.43
N ALA A 320 -17.31 -3.12 -14.31
CA ALA A 320 -17.31 -1.82 -13.69
C ALA A 320 -18.64 -1.55 -12.96
N TYR A 321 -18.58 -0.60 -12.03
CA TYR A 321 -19.68 -0.18 -11.19
C TYR A 321 -19.78 1.34 -11.18
N LEU A 322 -21.00 1.85 -11.11
CA LEU A 322 -21.28 3.21 -10.71
C LEU A 322 -21.34 3.24 -9.18
N MET A 323 -20.46 4.01 -8.55
CA MET A 323 -20.45 4.22 -7.11
C MET A 323 -21.05 5.58 -6.77
N ALA A 324 -22.15 5.62 -6.02
CA ALA A 324 -22.66 6.85 -5.42
C ALA A 324 -22.11 6.99 -4.00
N VAL A 325 -21.66 8.18 -3.64
CA VAL A 325 -21.13 8.54 -2.31
C VAL A 325 -21.98 9.65 -1.72
N ASN A 326 -22.45 9.47 -0.48
CA ASN A 326 -23.28 10.46 0.21
C ASN A 326 -22.46 11.71 0.54
N LEU A 327 -22.89 12.91 0.12
CA LEU A 327 -22.15 14.16 0.34
C LEU A 327 -22.49 14.90 1.64
N LYS A 328 -23.51 14.47 2.40
CA LYS A 328 -24.03 15.23 3.56
C LYS A 328 -22.99 15.60 4.62
N SER A 329 -21.91 14.83 4.74
CA SER A 329 -20.85 15.04 5.74
C SER A 329 -19.43 15.04 5.18
N VAL A 330 -19.27 14.87 3.86
CA VAL A 330 -17.96 14.62 3.22
C VAL A 330 -17.75 15.42 1.93
N ARG A 331 -18.58 16.44 1.66
CA ARG A 331 -18.57 17.21 0.42
C ARG A 331 -17.17 17.72 0.04
N ASP A 332 -16.46 18.28 1.01
CA ASP A 332 -15.16 18.95 0.78
C ASP A 332 -13.99 17.97 0.60
N PHE A 333 -14.26 16.68 0.78
CA PHE A 333 -13.27 15.61 0.70
C PHE A 333 -13.38 14.77 -0.55
N VAL A 334 -14.43 15.01 -1.33
CA VAL A 334 -14.64 14.32 -2.58
C VAL A 334 -13.77 15.02 -3.64
N PRO A 335 -13.01 14.26 -4.44
CA PRO A 335 -12.19 14.83 -5.51
C PRO A 335 -13.03 15.56 -6.55
N ASP A 336 -12.39 16.47 -7.27
CA ASP A 336 -12.98 17.17 -8.41
C ASP A 336 -13.42 16.19 -9.51
N ILE A 337 -14.41 16.61 -10.30
CA ILE A 337 -14.92 15.86 -11.45
C ILE A 337 -13.77 15.54 -12.43
N GLY A 338 -13.74 14.30 -12.91
CA GLY A 338 -12.69 13.79 -13.82
C GLY A 338 -11.48 13.18 -13.10
N THR A 339 -11.27 13.50 -11.82
CA THR A 339 -10.11 13.02 -11.06
C THR A 339 -10.11 11.49 -10.97
N LYS A 340 -8.95 10.88 -11.29
CA LYS A 340 -8.71 9.46 -11.15
C LYS A 340 -8.44 9.09 -9.68
N VAL A 341 -9.03 7.99 -9.23
CA VAL A 341 -8.99 7.52 -7.85
C VAL A 341 -8.74 6.02 -7.79
N ASN A 342 -8.19 5.58 -6.66
CA ASN A 342 -8.17 4.20 -6.23
C ASN A 342 -9.20 4.03 -5.12
N VAL A 343 -10.22 3.21 -5.34
CA VAL A 343 -11.28 2.94 -4.37
C VAL A 343 -11.02 1.61 -3.70
N TYR A 344 -11.08 1.56 -2.37
CA TYR A 344 -10.97 0.34 -1.58
C TYR A 344 -12.33 0.05 -0.95
N LEU A 345 -12.95 -1.05 -1.39
CA LEU A 345 -14.22 -1.52 -0.85
C LEU A 345 -13.94 -2.58 0.21
N ARG A 346 -13.99 -2.19 1.48
CA ARG A 346 -13.58 -3.06 2.59
C ARG A 346 -14.62 -4.13 2.91
N ASP A 347 -15.89 -3.83 2.66
CA ASP A 347 -17.02 -4.71 3.00
C ASP A 347 -17.42 -5.64 1.83
N ILE A 348 -16.77 -5.54 0.67
CA ILE A 348 -17.07 -6.36 -0.52
C ILE A 348 -15.97 -7.39 -0.75
N ALA A 349 -16.35 -8.67 -0.77
CA ALA A 349 -15.43 -9.74 -1.11
C ALA A 349 -15.08 -9.71 -2.60
N GLN A 350 -13.80 -9.95 -2.89
CA GLN A 350 -13.28 -10.11 -4.24
C GLN A 350 -12.70 -11.51 -4.38
N HIS A 351 -12.98 -12.17 -5.51
CA HIS A 351 -12.58 -13.53 -5.82
C HIS A 351 -11.85 -13.59 -7.16
N GLY A 352 -10.75 -14.31 -7.20
CA GLY A 352 -10.09 -14.65 -8.46
C GLY A 352 -10.82 -15.78 -9.21
N TYR A 353 -10.63 -15.84 -10.52
CA TYR A 353 -11.03 -16.97 -11.34
C TYR A 353 -10.01 -18.10 -11.26
N THR A 354 -10.52 -19.32 -11.47
CA THR A 354 -9.73 -20.55 -11.65
C THR A 354 -9.65 -20.84 -13.14
N LEU A 355 -8.48 -21.18 -13.66
CA LEU A 355 -8.34 -21.55 -15.06
C LEU A 355 -9.09 -22.86 -15.31
N PRO A 356 -9.93 -22.95 -16.35
CA PRO A 356 -10.66 -24.18 -16.66
C PRO A 356 -9.73 -25.31 -17.11
N LYS A 357 -8.56 -24.97 -17.67
CA LYS A 357 -7.53 -25.90 -18.15
C LYS A 357 -6.15 -25.38 -17.75
N PRO A 358 -5.19 -26.26 -17.43
CA PRO A 358 -3.84 -25.82 -17.17
C PRO A 358 -3.22 -25.35 -18.49
N ILE A 359 -2.65 -24.16 -18.49
CA ILE A 359 -1.99 -23.58 -19.69
C ILE A 359 -0.74 -24.38 -20.05
N ALA A 360 -0.10 -24.96 -19.03
CA ALA A 360 1.10 -25.76 -19.21
C ALA A 360 0.86 -26.81 -20.28
N ASN A 361 1.60 -26.70 -21.39
CA ASN A 361 1.52 -27.70 -22.44
C ASN A 361 1.96 -29.07 -21.85
N ARG A 362 1.68 -30.17 -22.56
CA ARG A 362 2.00 -31.52 -22.04
C ARG A 362 3.46 -31.66 -21.61
N TYR A 363 4.38 -30.97 -22.28
CA TYR A 363 5.82 -31.00 -21.99
C TYR A 363 6.16 -30.20 -20.72
N GLU A 364 5.58 -29.01 -20.52
CA GLU A 364 5.77 -28.21 -19.31
C GLU A 364 5.18 -28.90 -18.08
N THR A 365 3.97 -29.45 -18.20
CA THR A 365 3.36 -30.25 -17.12
C THR A 365 4.26 -31.43 -16.76
N TYR A 366 4.83 -32.11 -17.76
CA TYR A 366 5.78 -33.21 -17.55
C TYR A 366 7.07 -32.73 -16.87
N SER A 367 7.62 -31.60 -17.30
CA SER A 367 8.83 -31.01 -16.73
C SER A 367 8.64 -30.64 -15.25
N ILE A 368 7.55 -29.96 -14.92
CA ILE A 368 7.20 -29.60 -13.53
C ILE A 368 6.99 -30.87 -12.69
N ALA A 369 6.22 -31.84 -13.19
CA ALA A 369 5.99 -33.10 -12.49
C ALA A 369 7.29 -33.87 -12.25
N ASN A 370 8.20 -33.90 -13.22
CA ASN A 370 9.51 -34.53 -13.04
C ASN A 370 10.39 -33.77 -12.04
N GLY A 371 10.30 -32.44 -11.99
CA GLY A 371 10.93 -31.62 -10.95
C GLY A 371 10.43 -31.98 -9.55
N ILE A 372 9.10 -32.00 -9.36
CA ILE A 372 8.46 -32.40 -8.11
C ILE A 372 8.88 -33.82 -7.71
N ARG A 373 8.82 -34.77 -8.65
CA ARG A 373 9.24 -36.16 -8.42
C ARG A 373 10.69 -36.24 -7.93
N THR A 374 11.59 -35.50 -8.56
CA THR A 374 13.02 -35.48 -8.19
C THR A 374 13.21 -34.89 -6.79
N ASN A 375 12.48 -33.82 -6.45
CA ASN A 375 12.50 -33.23 -5.12
C ASN A 375 11.98 -34.18 -4.05
N LEU A 376 10.91 -34.93 -4.32
CA LEU A 376 10.38 -35.95 -3.41
C LEU A 376 11.40 -37.07 -3.14
N LEU A 377 12.09 -37.55 -4.18
CA LEU A 377 13.15 -38.56 -4.02
C LEU A 377 14.34 -38.02 -3.23
N ARG A 378 14.70 -36.74 -3.43
CA ARG A 378 15.73 -36.06 -2.63
C ARG A 378 15.30 -35.93 -1.17
N ALA A 379 14.06 -35.53 -0.90
CA ALA A 379 13.52 -35.42 0.45
C ALA A 379 13.54 -36.77 1.18
N ASP A 380 13.20 -37.87 0.49
CA ASP A 380 13.30 -39.23 1.05
C ASP A 380 14.75 -39.57 1.41
N HIS A 381 15.70 -39.28 0.52
CA HIS A 381 17.12 -39.53 0.76
C HIS A 381 17.66 -38.69 1.94
N GLU A 382 17.30 -37.42 2.02
CA GLU A 382 17.69 -36.54 3.12
C GLU A 382 17.10 -36.99 4.45
N ALA A 383 15.83 -37.42 4.48
CA ALA A 383 15.20 -37.97 5.67
C ALA A 383 15.91 -39.24 6.16
N ASP A 384 16.23 -40.16 5.24
CA ASP A 384 16.96 -41.40 5.52
C ASP A 384 18.36 -41.13 6.09
N GLN A 385 19.09 -40.15 5.52
CA GLN A 385 20.39 -39.72 6.03
C GLN A 385 20.30 -39.10 7.43
N GLN A 386 19.26 -38.30 7.70
CA GLN A 386 19.09 -37.66 9.00
C GLN A 386 18.77 -38.68 10.09
N THR A 387 17.91 -39.67 9.82
CA THR A 387 17.57 -40.71 10.80
C THR A 387 18.66 -41.76 10.98
N GLY A 388 19.41 -42.09 9.92
CA GLY A 388 20.54 -43.03 9.99
C GLY A 388 21.68 -42.58 10.91
N ARG A 389 21.69 -41.31 11.36
CA ARG A 389 22.62 -40.83 12.40
C ARG A 389 22.23 -41.27 13.81
N TYR A 390 20.96 -41.63 14.02
CA TYR A 390 20.41 -41.90 15.35
C TYR A 390 19.95 -43.35 15.54
N TYR A 391 19.66 -44.07 14.45
CA TYR A 391 19.12 -45.43 14.47
C TYR A 391 20.00 -46.38 13.63
N GLU A 392 20.10 -47.64 14.06
CA GLU A 392 20.71 -48.69 13.24
C GLU A 392 19.85 -48.96 12.00
N TRP A 393 20.46 -49.46 10.92
CA TRP A 393 19.77 -49.64 9.63
C TRP A 393 18.55 -50.58 9.70
N ASP A 394 18.56 -51.55 10.62
CA ASP A 394 17.51 -52.56 10.77
C ASP A 394 16.53 -52.25 11.93
N ASP A 395 16.61 -51.05 12.54
CA ASP A 395 15.72 -50.68 13.64
C ASP A 395 14.30 -50.33 13.12
N PRO A 396 13.25 -51.10 13.46
CA PRO A 396 11.88 -50.78 13.05
C PRO A 396 11.37 -49.44 13.59
N ALA A 397 11.98 -48.88 14.64
CA ALA A 397 11.66 -47.55 15.15
C ALA A 397 12.12 -46.41 14.21
N ARG A 398 12.92 -46.71 13.17
CA ARG A 398 13.44 -45.73 12.19
C ARG A 398 12.38 -45.23 11.22
N ASP A 399 11.36 -46.03 10.91
CA ASP A 399 10.41 -45.75 9.82
C ASP A 399 9.52 -44.53 10.10
N GLU A 400 9.04 -44.38 11.34
CA GLU A 400 8.16 -43.27 11.73
C GLU A 400 8.90 -41.92 11.74
N PRO A 401 10.08 -41.76 12.38
CA PRO A 401 10.87 -40.54 12.28
C PRO A 401 11.29 -40.18 10.85
N THR A 402 11.64 -41.19 10.03
CA THR A 402 12.03 -40.97 8.63
C THR A 402 10.86 -40.43 7.83
N THR A 403 9.67 -41.00 8.06
CA THR A 403 8.43 -40.52 7.43
C THR A 403 8.12 -39.09 7.85
N GLU A 404 8.23 -38.77 9.14
CA GLU A 404 7.93 -37.42 9.64
C GLU A 404 8.89 -36.35 9.05
N ILE A 405 10.19 -36.65 9.01
CA ILE A 405 11.20 -35.75 8.40
C ILE A 405 10.95 -35.59 6.90
N PHE A 406 10.66 -36.68 6.19
CA PHE A 406 10.30 -36.63 4.77
C PHE A 406 9.12 -35.67 4.54
N LEU A 407 8.03 -35.82 5.31
CA LEU A 407 6.84 -34.98 5.18
C LEU A 407 7.17 -33.50 5.39
N HIS A 408 8.06 -33.19 6.33
CA HIS A 408 8.48 -31.81 6.59
C HIS A 408 9.26 -31.21 5.42
N ILE A 409 10.27 -31.92 4.90
CA ILE A 409 11.10 -31.46 3.78
C ILE A 409 10.28 -31.34 2.50
N ALA A 410 9.52 -32.39 2.17
CA ALA A 410 8.73 -32.45 0.93
C ALA A 410 7.60 -31.40 0.90
N ALA A 411 6.98 -31.09 2.04
CA ALA A 411 5.93 -30.08 2.10
C ALA A 411 6.42 -28.71 1.63
N VAL A 412 7.65 -28.30 1.98
CA VAL A 412 8.23 -27.00 1.57
C VAL A 412 8.26 -26.87 0.04
N ASP A 413 8.67 -27.92 -0.66
CA ASP A 413 8.74 -27.93 -2.13
C ASP A 413 7.35 -28.00 -2.79
N LEU A 414 6.34 -28.50 -2.08
CA LEU A 414 4.97 -28.62 -2.58
C LEU A 414 4.10 -27.38 -2.29
N VAL A 415 4.42 -26.57 -1.28
CA VAL A 415 3.68 -25.34 -0.89
C VAL A 415 3.36 -24.41 -2.07
N PRO A 416 4.27 -24.16 -3.04
CA PRO A 416 3.98 -23.25 -4.17
C PRO A 416 2.80 -23.67 -5.04
N TYR A 417 2.40 -24.95 -4.97
CA TYR A 417 1.30 -25.49 -5.75
C TYR A 417 -0.04 -25.42 -5.00
N PHE A 418 -0.04 -25.07 -3.71
CA PHE A 418 -1.29 -24.87 -2.98
C PHE A 418 -1.76 -23.41 -3.04
N PRO A 419 -3.08 -23.18 -3.01
CA PRO A 419 -3.57 -21.82 -2.81
C PRO A 419 -3.14 -21.31 -1.42
N MET A 420 -2.15 -20.40 -1.35
CA MET A 420 -1.65 -19.66 -0.15
C MET A 420 -2.70 -19.31 0.91
N SER A 421 -3.09 -20.22 1.80
CA SER A 421 -4.07 -19.95 2.87
C SER A 421 -3.64 -18.76 3.73
N THR A 422 -4.60 -18.02 4.26
CA THR A 422 -4.38 -16.93 5.23
C THR A 422 -3.82 -17.42 6.58
N ASN A 423 -3.62 -18.75 6.73
CA ASN A 423 -3.08 -19.44 7.89
C ASN A 423 -1.90 -20.33 7.51
N ASN A 424 -0.74 -20.06 8.11
CA ASN A 424 0.49 -20.82 7.85
C ASN A 424 0.49 -22.26 8.44
N ASP A 425 -0.39 -22.58 9.39
CA ASP A 425 -0.43 -23.92 10.01
C ASP A 425 -1.19 -24.97 9.19
N THR A 426 -2.29 -24.61 8.52
CA THR A 426 -3.07 -25.57 7.71
C THR A 426 -2.38 -25.89 6.38
N LEU A 427 -1.59 -24.96 5.84
CA LEU A 427 -0.83 -25.14 4.58
C LEU A 427 0.21 -26.25 4.67
N HIS A 428 0.93 -26.31 5.79
CA HIS A 428 1.87 -27.41 6.00
C HIS A 428 1.11 -28.73 6.12
N GLN A 429 -0.10 -28.76 6.67
CA GLN A 429 -0.85 -30.00 6.80
C GLN A 429 -1.36 -30.54 5.46
N GLU A 430 -1.93 -29.70 4.59
CA GLU A 430 -2.35 -30.11 3.24
C GLU A 430 -1.15 -30.51 2.37
N ALA A 431 -0.07 -29.72 2.39
CA ALA A 431 1.16 -30.04 1.68
C ALA A 431 1.80 -31.34 2.18
N ARG A 432 1.74 -31.61 3.50
CA ARG A 432 2.17 -32.89 4.09
C ARG A 432 1.27 -34.04 3.68
N GLN A 433 -0.05 -33.88 3.66
CA GLN A 433 -0.96 -34.93 3.18
C GLN A 433 -0.69 -35.29 1.73
N VAL A 434 -0.42 -34.30 0.89
CA VAL A 434 -0.02 -34.53 -0.50
C VAL A 434 1.39 -35.09 -0.60
N ALA A 435 2.35 -34.65 0.22
CA ALA A 435 3.68 -35.25 0.27
C ALA A 435 3.58 -36.75 0.61
N ALA A 436 2.77 -37.11 1.61
CA ALA A 436 2.48 -38.49 1.97
C ALA A 436 1.85 -39.25 0.80
N TYR A 437 0.84 -38.65 0.15
CA TYR A 437 0.20 -39.23 -1.02
C TYR A 437 1.23 -39.44 -2.14
N LEU A 438 2.05 -38.45 -2.48
CA LEU A 438 3.00 -38.45 -3.60
C LEU A 438 4.33 -39.17 -3.33
N ARG A 439 4.58 -39.62 -2.09
CA ARG A 439 5.76 -40.43 -1.76
C ARG A 439 5.79 -41.68 -2.64
N LYS A 440 6.98 -42.08 -3.10
CA LYS A 440 7.12 -43.27 -3.98
C LYS A 440 6.79 -44.54 -3.19
N HIS A 441 5.96 -45.43 -3.74
CA HIS A 441 5.70 -46.71 -3.10
C HIS A 441 6.78 -47.76 -3.45
N ILE A 442 6.93 -48.79 -2.62
CA ILE A 442 7.94 -49.85 -2.79
C ILE A 442 7.70 -50.65 -4.08
N ASP A 443 6.44 -50.88 -4.43
CA ASP A 443 5.98 -51.62 -5.61
C ASP A 443 5.85 -50.73 -6.86
N GLU A 444 6.12 -49.43 -6.74
CA GLU A 444 5.93 -48.46 -7.81
C GLU A 444 7.21 -48.23 -8.60
N ASP A 445 7.13 -48.40 -9.93
CA ASP A 445 8.24 -48.04 -10.81
C ASP A 445 8.31 -46.51 -11.04
N HIS A 446 9.38 -46.07 -11.70
CA HIS A 446 9.64 -44.65 -11.92
C HIS A 446 8.61 -43.97 -12.83
N ILE A 447 7.96 -44.71 -13.74
CA ILE A 447 6.97 -44.19 -14.68
C ILE A 447 5.63 -44.04 -13.97
N ALA A 448 5.22 -45.06 -13.21
CA ALA A 448 4.00 -45.04 -12.40
C ALA A 448 4.02 -43.88 -11.40
N HIS A 449 5.14 -43.66 -10.72
CA HIS A 449 5.33 -42.53 -9.80
C HIS A 449 5.16 -41.18 -10.51
N LEU A 450 5.78 -41.03 -11.69
CA LEU A 450 5.66 -39.80 -12.47
C LEU A 450 4.22 -39.55 -12.96
N ILE A 451 3.52 -40.58 -13.44
CA ILE A 451 2.13 -40.49 -13.88
C ILE A 451 1.23 -40.02 -12.73
N ARG A 452 1.47 -40.52 -11.52
CA ARG A 452 0.71 -40.12 -10.33
C ARG A 452 0.96 -38.65 -9.96
N VAL A 453 2.21 -38.20 -10.00
CA VAL A 453 2.54 -36.78 -9.81
C VAL A 453 1.89 -35.90 -10.88
N ILE A 454 1.93 -36.29 -12.15
CA ILE A 454 1.24 -35.56 -13.24
C ILE A 454 -0.28 -35.49 -13.00
N THR A 455 -0.87 -36.59 -12.56
CA THR A 455 -2.32 -36.70 -12.32
C THR A 455 -2.77 -35.76 -11.22
N TRP A 456 -1.99 -35.67 -10.13
CA TRP A 456 -2.20 -34.69 -9.06
C TRP A 456 -1.94 -33.25 -9.51
N LEU A 457 -0.84 -33.03 -10.25
CA LEU A 457 -0.40 -31.68 -10.63
C LEU A 457 -1.37 -30.99 -11.60
N ARG A 458 -1.99 -31.72 -12.53
CA ARG A 458 -2.90 -31.14 -13.55
C ARG A 458 -4.01 -30.25 -12.98
N PRO A 459 -4.87 -30.71 -12.07
CA PRO A 459 -5.91 -29.86 -11.48
C PRO A 459 -5.31 -28.73 -10.62
N VAL A 460 -4.11 -28.92 -10.09
CA VAL A 460 -3.43 -27.93 -9.25
C VAL A 460 -2.88 -26.77 -10.08
N LEU A 461 -2.39 -27.05 -11.29
CA LEU A 461 -2.00 -26.02 -12.26
C LEU A 461 -3.19 -25.23 -12.83
N CYS A 462 -4.42 -25.65 -12.55
CA CYS A 462 -5.64 -24.89 -12.86
C CYS A 462 -5.99 -23.87 -11.77
N VAL A 463 -5.43 -24.00 -10.55
CA VAL A 463 -5.90 -23.27 -9.37
C VAL A 463 -5.75 -21.77 -9.56
N ALA A 464 -6.83 -21.05 -9.24
CA ALA A 464 -6.88 -19.60 -9.18
C ALA A 464 -5.68 -19.06 -8.39
N PRO A 465 -4.78 -18.32 -9.03
CA PRO A 465 -3.71 -17.70 -8.29
C PRO A 465 -4.29 -16.60 -7.39
N LYS A 466 -3.80 -16.53 -6.16
CA LYS A 466 -4.42 -15.73 -5.09
C LYS A 466 -4.33 -14.24 -5.36
N THR A 467 -5.45 -13.67 -5.77
CA THR A 467 -5.64 -12.24 -5.68
C THR A 467 -5.51 -11.79 -4.23
N ARG A 468 -4.71 -10.75 -3.97
CA ARG A 468 -4.66 -10.15 -2.63
C ARG A 468 -6.08 -9.71 -2.26
N TYR A 469 -6.50 -9.95 -1.03
CA TYR A 469 -7.76 -9.38 -0.54
C TYR A 469 -7.64 -7.85 -0.60
N HIS A 470 -8.65 -7.18 -1.13
CA HIS A 470 -8.74 -5.72 -1.29
C HIS A 470 -7.80 -5.12 -2.34
N GLU A 471 -7.72 -5.72 -3.53
CA GLU A 471 -7.14 -5.02 -4.67
C GLU A 471 -7.93 -3.71 -4.90
N PRO A 472 -7.25 -2.56 -5.07
CA PRO A 472 -7.94 -1.30 -5.31
C PRO A 472 -8.67 -1.34 -6.64
N TYR A 473 -9.88 -0.80 -6.64
CA TYR A 473 -10.62 -0.52 -7.85
C TYR A 473 -10.08 0.79 -8.44
N SER A 474 -9.80 0.79 -9.74
CA SER A 474 -9.50 2.04 -10.45
C SER A 474 -10.81 2.79 -10.68
N GLY A 475 -10.84 4.10 -10.52
CA GLY A 475 -12.05 4.84 -10.77
C GLY A 475 -11.85 6.30 -11.15
N HIS A 476 -12.93 6.95 -11.52
CA HIS A 476 -12.98 8.37 -11.89
C HIS A 476 -14.20 9.05 -11.28
N ARG A 477 -14.03 10.27 -10.77
CA ARG A 477 -15.15 11.09 -10.33
C ARG A 477 -15.98 11.52 -11.54
N LEU A 478 -17.29 11.32 -11.50
CA LEU A 478 -18.22 11.72 -12.56
C LEU A 478 -19.00 12.98 -12.18
N ALA A 479 -19.37 13.77 -13.19
CA ALA A 479 -20.39 14.80 -13.04
C ALA A 479 -21.76 14.16 -12.77
N LEU A 480 -22.64 14.88 -12.10
CA LEU A 480 -24.06 14.51 -12.10
C LEU A 480 -24.65 14.77 -13.49
N PRO A 481 -25.56 13.90 -13.99
CA PRO A 481 -26.26 14.17 -15.24
C PRO A 481 -26.97 15.53 -15.24
N PRO A 482 -27.08 16.21 -16.39
CA PRO A 482 -27.84 17.44 -16.50
C PRO A 482 -29.28 17.26 -16.00
N GLY A 483 -29.78 18.24 -15.23
CA GLY A 483 -31.13 18.20 -14.65
C GLY A 483 -31.27 17.34 -13.39
N ILE A 484 -30.23 16.61 -12.99
CA ILE A 484 -30.21 15.85 -11.73
C ILE A 484 -29.57 16.69 -10.63
N SER A 485 -30.29 16.84 -9.53
CA SER A 485 -29.80 17.49 -8.31
C SER A 485 -29.92 16.52 -7.14
N ALA A 486 -28.78 16.07 -6.64
CA ALA A 486 -28.71 15.14 -5.52
C ALA A 486 -27.46 15.43 -4.69
N ASP A 487 -27.55 15.23 -3.37
CA ASP A 487 -26.42 15.34 -2.44
C ASP A 487 -25.53 14.09 -2.49
N VAL A 488 -25.11 13.72 -3.71
CA VAL A 488 -24.31 12.52 -3.96
C VAL A 488 -23.17 12.80 -4.93
N ALA A 489 -22.08 12.08 -4.74
CA ALA A 489 -20.95 12.03 -5.65
C ALA A 489 -20.93 10.70 -6.40
N LEU A 490 -21.04 10.75 -7.72
CA LEU A 490 -20.88 9.61 -8.61
C LEU A 490 -19.41 9.35 -8.96
N PHE A 491 -19.04 8.08 -9.02
CA PHE A 491 -17.76 7.60 -9.51
C PHE A 491 -18.00 6.42 -10.46
N TYR A 492 -17.23 6.37 -11.55
CA TYR A 492 -17.02 5.15 -12.30
C TYR A 492 -15.93 4.34 -11.61
N VAL A 493 -16.15 3.05 -11.34
CA VAL A 493 -15.25 2.21 -10.57
C VAL A 493 -15.07 0.86 -11.29
N GLU A 494 -13.89 0.65 -11.87
CA GLU A 494 -13.50 -0.58 -12.56
C GLU A 494 -13.07 -1.66 -11.57
N VAL A 495 -13.53 -2.88 -11.81
CA VAL A 495 -13.14 -4.05 -11.03
C VAL A 495 -11.65 -4.33 -11.24
N PRO A 496 -10.86 -4.57 -10.16
CA PRO A 496 -9.46 -4.90 -10.29
C PRO A 496 -9.23 -6.12 -11.18
N ARG A 497 -8.11 -6.13 -11.89
CA ARG A 497 -7.66 -7.27 -12.71
C ARG A 497 -6.87 -8.25 -11.85
N GLN A 498 -7.06 -9.55 -12.07
CA GLN A 498 -6.35 -10.60 -11.32
C GLN A 498 -4.84 -10.57 -11.62
N ARG A 499 -4.03 -10.10 -10.66
CA ARG A 499 -2.60 -9.83 -10.87
C ARG A 499 -1.81 -11.07 -11.25
N ASP A 500 -2.11 -12.18 -10.61
CA ASP A 500 -1.32 -13.40 -10.69
C ASP A 500 -1.76 -14.32 -11.84
N TRP A 501 -2.43 -13.79 -12.85
CA TRP A 501 -2.76 -14.54 -14.07
C TRP A 501 -1.49 -14.90 -14.88
N PRO A 502 -1.49 -15.99 -15.64
CA PRO A 502 -0.36 -16.37 -16.48
C PRO A 502 0.06 -15.29 -17.46
N ARG A 503 1.37 -15.12 -17.64
CA ARG A 503 1.97 -13.94 -18.30
C ARG A 503 1.64 -13.83 -19.79
N ASP A 504 1.38 -14.96 -20.41
CA ASP A 504 0.99 -15.13 -21.81
C ASP A 504 -0.50 -14.86 -22.05
N LEU A 505 -1.30 -14.73 -20.98
CA LEU A 505 -2.72 -14.42 -21.04
C LEU A 505 -3.02 -13.01 -20.52
N LYS A 506 -4.08 -12.40 -21.03
CA LYS A 506 -4.66 -11.20 -20.47
C LYS A 506 -5.26 -11.51 -19.09
N LYS A 507 -5.06 -10.59 -18.16
CA LYS A 507 -5.58 -10.70 -16.79
C LYS A 507 -7.09 -10.47 -16.80
N PRO A 508 -7.91 -11.43 -16.36
CA PRO A 508 -9.34 -11.24 -16.28
C PRO A 508 -9.70 -10.24 -15.16
N PRO A 509 -10.84 -9.54 -15.27
CA PRO A 509 -11.40 -8.78 -14.14
C PRO A 509 -11.73 -9.74 -12.99
N MET A 510 -11.61 -9.32 -11.75
CA MET A 510 -11.97 -10.18 -10.62
C MET A 510 -13.49 -10.38 -10.52
N LYS A 511 -13.94 -11.42 -9.80
CA LYS A 511 -15.34 -11.54 -9.38
C LYS A 511 -15.53 -10.74 -8.09
N VAL A 512 -16.62 -10.00 -7.98
CA VAL A 512 -16.93 -9.22 -6.77
C VAL A 512 -18.33 -9.55 -6.28
N ASP A 513 -18.49 -9.74 -4.98
CA ASP A 513 -19.76 -10.14 -4.36
C ASP A 513 -20.65 -8.92 -4.07
N ILE A 514 -20.98 -8.18 -5.12
CA ILE A 514 -21.90 -7.05 -5.05
C ILE A 514 -23.31 -7.58 -5.32
N PRO A 515 -24.30 -7.28 -4.45
CA PRO A 515 -25.69 -7.67 -4.69
C PRO A 515 -26.17 -7.22 -6.07
N SER A 516 -26.78 -8.14 -6.82
CA SER A 516 -27.37 -7.81 -8.12
C SER A 516 -28.55 -6.85 -7.90
N MET A 517 -28.40 -5.61 -8.34
CA MET A 517 -29.49 -4.63 -8.38
C MET A 517 -29.97 -4.44 -9.82
N SER A 518 -31.28 -4.35 -9.99
CA SER A 518 -31.84 -3.93 -11.27
C SER A 518 -31.50 -2.45 -11.52
N PRO A 519 -31.27 -2.05 -12.79
CA PRO A 519 -31.03 -0.66 -13.13
C PRO A 519 -32.20 0.22 -12.65
N PRO A 520 -31.94 1.41 -12.08
CA PRO A 520 -33.00 2.29 -11.62
C PRO A 520 -33.79 2.83 -12.82
N ILE A 521 -35.12 2.76 -12.75
CA ILE A 521 -36.02 3.29 -13.78
C ILE A 521 -36.06 4.83 -13.73
N ASP A 522 -35.92 5.41 -12.54
CA ASP A 522 -35.84 6.85 -12.29
C ASP A 522 -34.56 7.15 -11.51
N LEU A 523 -33.55 7.68 -12.22
CA LEU A 523 -32.25 7.96 -11.62
C LEU A 523 -32.31 9.08 -10.57
N GLN A 524 -33.17 10.10 -10.75
CA GLN A 524 -33.28 11.21 -9.80
C GLN A 524 -33.86 10.74 -8.47
N SER A 525 -35.01 10.06 -8.52
CA SER A 525 -35.63 9.47 -7.32
C SER A 525 -34.70 8.45 -6.68
N PHE A 526 -34.01 7.65 -7.49
CA PHE A 526 -33.05 6.68 -7.01
C PHE A 526 -31.88 7.34 -6.25
N LEU A 527 -31.21 8.34 -6.83
CA LEU A 527 -30.08 9.02 -6.19
C LEU A 527 -30.50 9.82 -4.95
N ALA A 528 -31.70 10.41 -4.96
CA ALA A 528 -32.25 11.10 -3.79
C ALA A 528 -32.45 10.14 -2.59
N ASN A 529 -32.82 8.89 -2.87
CA ASN A 529 -33.13 7.88 -1.86
C ASN A 529 -32.02 6.83 -1.66
N ALA A 530 -30.88 6.99 -2.34
CA ALA A 530 -29.79 6.01 -2.41
C ALA A 530 -29.14 5.70 -1.06
N PHE A 531 -29.46 6.41 0.02
CA PHE A 531 -28.91 6.19 1.36
C PHE A 531 -29.99 6.01 2.44
N GLU A 532 -31.26 5.82 2.06
CA GLU A 532 -32.34 5.58 3.02
C GLU A 532 -32.25 4.18 3.63
N ASN A 533 -31.99 3.13 2.84
CA ASN A 533 -31.79 1.77 3.34
C ASN A 533 -30.32 1.55 3.77
N GLN A 534 -30.07 1.51 5.07
CA GLN A 534 -28.72 1.35 5.62
C GLN A 534 -28.09 -0.03 5.38
N GLU A 535 -28.89 -1.07 5.09
CA GLU A 535 -28.37 -2.43 4.84
C GLU A 535 -27.64 -2.56 3.50
N GLU A 536 -27.91 -1.65 2.57
CA GLU A 536 -27.30 -1.60 1.23
C GLU A 536 -26.14 -0.59 1.14
N VAL A 537 -25.86 0.12 2.23
CA VAL A 537 -24.75 1.10 2.29
C VAL A 537 -23.47 0.35 2.65
N ILE A 538 -22.45 0.55 1.84
CA ILE A 538 -21.12 -0.01 2.07
C ILE A 538 -20.13 1.09 2.46
N ARG A 539 -19.00 0.68 3.02
CA ARG A 539 -17.87 1.57 3.33
C ARG A 539 -16.84 1.54 2.22
N ALA A 540 -16.66 2.68 1.57
CA ALA A 540 -15.63 2.90 0.58
C ALA A 540 -14.54 3.83 1.12
N GLU A 541 -13.28 3.50 0.87
CA GLU A 541 -12.15 4.39 1.11
C GLU A 541 -11.64 4.85 -0.25
N ILE A 542 -11.64 6.16 -0.50
CA ILE A 542 -11.22 6.74 -1.78
C ILE A 542 -9.85 7.36 -1.58
N ARG A 543 -8.86 6.88 -2.33
CA ARG A 543 -7.50 7.43 -2.35
C ARG A 543 -7.24 8.04 -3.73
N TYR A 544 -6.58 9.18 -3.75
CA TYR A 544 -6.13 9.79 -5.01
C TYR A 544 -5.11 8.88 -5.69
N SER A 545 -5.31 8.58 -6.99
CA SER A 545 -4.28 7.89 -7.76
C SER A 545 -3.31 8.94 -8.27
N PHE A 546 -2.15 9.09 -7.62
CA PHE A 546 -1.11 9.95 -8.12
C PHE A 546 -0.33 9.20 -9.20
N ASP A 547 -0.56 9.54 -10.46
CA ASP A 547 0.25 9.00 -11.56
C ASP A 547 1.52 9.84 -11.69
N VAL A 548 2.62 9.31 -11.15
CA VAL A 548 3.93 9.98 -11.13
C VAL A 548 4.47 10.18 -12.55
N GLU A 549 4.02 9.40 -13.54
CA GLU A 549 4.50 9.49 -14.92
C GLU A 549 3.89 10.66 -15.70
N LEU A 550 2.59 10.93 -15.53
CA LEU A 550 1.91 12.11 -16.10
C LEU A 550 2.59 13.43 -15.70
N TYR A 551 3.12 13.49 -14.48
CA TYR A 551 3.83 14.67 -13.98
C TYR A 551 5.24 14.88 -14.55
N LYS A 552 5.85 13.85 -15.13
CA LYS A 552 7.19 13.99 -15.74
C LYS A 552 7.11 14.53 -17.15
N GLU A 553 5.98 14.38 -17.84
CA GLU A 553 5.81 14.79 -19.23
C GLU A 553 5.08 16.14 -19.38
N GLU A 554 4.24 16.54 -18.43
CA GLU A 554 3.52 17.82 -18.48
C GLU A 554 4.32 18.96 -17.79
N GLY A 555 5.03 19.75 -18.60
CA GLY A 555 5.65 20.99 -18.15
C GLY A 555 4.63 22.06 -17.68
N PRO A 556 5.06 23.11 -16.95
CA PRO A 556 4.18 23.98 -16.14
C PRO A 556 3.20 24.90 -16.90
N THR A 557 3.06 24.79 -18.21
CA THR A 557 2.42 25.83 -19.04
C THR A 557 1.06 25.48 -19.64
N LEU A 558 0.47 24.31 -19.37
CA LEU A 558 -0.88 24.01 -19.86
C LEU A 558 -1.95 24.28 -18.78
N SER A 559 -2.68 25.36 -19.03
CA SER A 559 -3.92 25.69 -18.34
C SER A 559 -4.88 24.51 -18.42
N LEU A 560 -5.35 24.04 -17.26
CA LEU A 560 -6.28 22.93 -17.05
C LEU A 560 -7.72 23.28 -17.51
N LYS A 561 -7.86 23.89 -18.69
CA LYS A 561 -9.14 24.09 -19.37
C LYS A 561 -9.17 23.18 -20.60
N GLY A 562 -9.73 21.98 -20.42
CA GLY A 562 -10.52 21.35 -21.49
C GLY A 562 -9.88 20.27 -22.36
N THR A 563 -8.72 19.71 -22.03
CA THR A 563 -8.19 18.51 -22.72
C THR A 563 -7.80 17.41 -21.72
N LEU A 564 -8.63 17.19 -20.70
CA LEU A 564 -8.79 15.80 -20.27
C LEU A 564 -9.46 15.12 -21.44
N ASP A 565 -8.77 14.16 -22.08
CA ASP A 565 -9.38 13.29 -23.09
C ASP A 565 -10.79 12.97 -22.63
N SER A 566 -11.79 13.38 -23.44
CA SER A 566 -13.20 13.16 -23.14
C SER A 566 -13.31 11.71 -22.70
N ASN A 567 -13.60 11.49 -21.42
CA ASN A 567 -13.65 10.15 -20.88
C ASN A 567 -14.88 9.51 -21.54
N HIS A 568 -14.67 8.89 -22.70
CA HIS A 568 -15.73 8.37 -23.55
C HIS A 568 -16.68 7.48 -22.75
N VAL A 569 -16.17 6.82 -21.72
CA VAL A 569 -16.95 6.00 -20.78
C VAL A 569 -18.00 6.81 -20.01
N ALA A 570 -17.69 8.02 -19.54
CA ALA A 570 -18.62 8.89 -18.83
C ALA A 570 -19.70 9.45 -19.77
N ASP A 571 -19.30 9.85 -20.98
CA ASP A 571 -20.21 10.39 -21.99
C ASP A 571 -21.14 9.32 -22.55
N ASP A 572 -20.62 8.12 -22.82
CA ASP A 572 -21.39 6.99 -23.32
C ASP A 572 -22.36 6.47 -22.26
N TRP A 573 -21.97 6.51 -20.98
CA TRP A 573 -22.88 6.24 -19.88
C TRP A 573 -23.97 7.27 -19.76
N LEU A 574 -23.63 8.56 -19.81
CA LEU A 574 -24.62 9.62 -19.74
C LEU A 574 -25.64 9.47 -20.89
N LYS A 575 -25.17 9.20 -22.11
CA LYS A 575 -26.03 8.91 -23.26
C LYS A 575 -26.91 7.67 -23.05
N SER A 576 -26.33 6.57 -22.56
CA SER A 576 -27.08 5.34 -22.27
C SER A 576 -28.17 5.56 -21.22
N MET A 577 -27.85 6.30 -20.15
CA MET A 577 -28.81 6.64 -19.11
C MET A 577 -29.92 7.53 -19.64
N VAL A 578 -29.60 8.59 -20.40
CA VAL A 578 -30.59 9.49 -21.03
C VAL A 578 -31.53 8.71 -21.96
N GLN A 579 -31.00 7.80 -22.79
CA GLN A 579 -31.81 6.94 -23.67
C GLN A 579 -32.75 6.02 -22.89
N SER A 580 -32.28 5.46 -21.76
CA SER A 580 -33.06 4.52 -20.95
C SER A 580 -34.14 5.17 -20.08
N SER A 581 -33.97 6.45 -19.71
CA SER A 581 -34.81 7.13 -18.72
C SER A 581 -35.91 7.99 -19.32
N ASN A 582 -36.10 7.99 -20.66
CA ASN A 582 -37.02 8.90 -21.37
C ASN A 582 -36.82 10.38 -21.00
N LEU A 583 -35.61 10.76 -20.57
CA LEU A 583 -35.29 12.15 -20.28
C LEU A 583 -35.28 12.93 -21.61
N PRO A 584 -35.79 14.18 -21.64
CA PRO A 584 -35.82 14.97 -22.85
C PRO A 584 -34.38 15.18 -23.36
N GLU A 585 -34.12 14.86 -24.63
CA GLU A 585 -32.85 15.17 -25.29
C GLU A 585 -32.62 16.68 -25.22
N THR A 586 -31.61 17.10 -24.47
CA THR A 586 -31.17 18.49 -24.47
C THR A 586 -30.44 18.73 -25.79
N ASN A 587 -31.10 19.40 -26.73
CA ASN A 587 -30.43 19.94 -27.92
C ASN A 587 -29.39 20.98 -27.47
N HIS A 588 -28.12 20.58 -27.44
CA HIS A 588 -27.02 21.52 -27.35
C HIS A 588 -26.78 22.12 -28.74
N ASP A 589 -27.46 23.23 -29.02
CA ASP A 589 -26.99 24.21 -30.00
C ASP A 589 -26.17 25.25 -29.23
N ASP A 590 -24.85 25.05 -29.16
CA ASP A 590 -23.82 26.08 -28.89
C ASP A 590 -22.47 25.66 -29.48
#